data_AF-A0A800DI73-F1
#
_entry.id   AF-A0A800DI73-F1
#
_cell.length_a   1.000
_cell.length_b   1.000
_cell.length_c   1.000
_cell.angle_alpha   90.00
_cell.angle_beta   90.00
_cell.angle_gamma   90.00
#
_symmetry.space_group_name_H-M   'P 1'
#
loop_
_entity.id
_entity.type
_entity.pdbx_description
1 polymer ?
#
loop_
_entity_poly.entity_id
_entity_poly.type
_entity_poly.pdbx_seq_one_letter_code
_entity_poly.pdbx_strand_id
1 'polypeptide(L)'
;GGSAIGGDLLHSLIFQVGKPMVFVHRDYDLPAFVDNRTLVVGSSYSGNTEETLSAFSQALKSDCKKLVLTSGGKLKLLAEDANVPVFLIDVVVPPRAALAYSFLPLVALLQKMGFIPDKTTEVEAMIRDLEDFCRELGESVPIDSNRAKQLAIKLHGRIAVIYGAGILSEVARRWKTQLNENSKTWAFHELFPELNHNAVVGYQFPQELAPRIYVVLLHSSLLHPRILIRYQATCELLKQRGVSHEIVNSHGQIELSHLMSLVFLGDWVSYYLALLYGTDPTPVEAIEYLKKQMREVK
;
A
#
# COMPACT_ATOMS: atom_id res chain seq x y z
N GLY A 1 -2.52 4.91 -5.98
CA GLY A 1 -2.63 5.84 -4.82
C GLY A 1 -3.46 5.23 -3.72
N GLY A 2 -3.95 6.05 -2.78
CA GLY A 2 -4.65 5.60 -1.57
C GLY A 2 -5.88 4.70 -1.78
N SER A 3 -6.58 4.79 -2.91
CA SER A 3 -7.77 3.95 -3.18
C SER A 3 -7.46 2.64 -3.92
N ALA A 4 -6.25 2.49 -4.48
CA ALA A 4 -5.83 1.28 -5.18
C ALA A 4 -5.22 0.24 -4.24
N ILE A 5 -4.50 0.71 -3.20
CA ILE A 5 -3.78 -0.15 -2.26
C ILE A 5 -4.69 -1.14 -1.52
N GLY A 6 -5.96 -0.81 -1.29
CA GLY A 6 -6.92 -1.77 -0.73
C GLY A 6 -7.14 -2.99 -1.65
N GLY A 7 -7.24 -2.77 -2.96
CA GLY A 7 -7.32 -3.85 -3.95
C GLY A 7 -6.00 -4.64 -4.07
N ASP A 8 -4.86 -3.96 -3.94
CA ASP A 8 -3.52 -4.59 -4.00
C ASP A 8 -3.28 -5.53 -2.80
N LEU A 9 -3.67 -5.09 -1.60
CA LEU A 9 -3.61 -5.93 -0.40
C LEU A 9 -4.61 -7.09 -0.48
N LEU A 10 -5.81 -6.85 -1.02
CA LEU A 10 -6.77 -7.91 -1.27
C LEU A 10 -6.23 -8.96 -2.22
N HIS A 11 -5.65 -8.53 -3.35
CA HIS A 11 -4.99 -9.43 -4.31
C HIS A 11 -3.92 -10.28 -3.61
N SER A 12 -3.08 -9.65 -2.78
CA SER A 12 -2.02 -10.35 -2.04
C SER A 12 -2.57 -11.39 -1.07
N LEU A 13 -3.65 -11.05 -0.34
CA LEU A 13 -4.28 -11.91 0.66
C LEU A 13 -4.97 -13.13 0.05
N ILE A 14 -5.60 -12.97 -1.13
CA ILE A 14 -6.40 -14.05 -1.73
C ILE A 14 -5.69 -14.80 -2.85
N PHE A 15 -4.43 -14.45 -3.15
CA PHE A 15 -3.69 -15.01 -4.28
C PHE A 15 -3.68 -16.54 -4.29
N GLN A 16 -3.62 -17.17 -3.11
CA GLN A 16 -3.61 -18.63 -2.96
C GLN A 16 -5.00 -19.28 -3.05
N VAL A 17 -6.08 -18.50 -3.01
CA VAL A 17 -7.48 -19.00 -3.05
C VAL A 17 -7.94 -19.28 -4.50
N GLY A 18 -7.20 -18.79 -5.49
CA GLY A 18 -7.36 -19.13 -6.90
C GLY A 18 -8.52 -18.43 -7.64
N LYS A 19 -9.64 -18.12 -6.96
CA LYS A 19 -10.77 -17.35 -7.53
C LYS A 19 -11.48 -16.47 -6.48
N PRO A 20 -11.97 -15.28 -6.84
CA PRO A 20 -11.84 -14.64 -8.15
C PRO A 20 -10.41 -14.08 -8.34
N MET A 21 -10.03 -13.86 -9.59
CA MET A 21 -8.82 -13.10 -9.89
C MET A 21 -9.07 -11.63 -9.54
N VAL A 22 -8.22 -11.05 -8.70
CA VAL A 22 -8.25 -9.61 -8.41
C VAL A 22 -7.25 -8.92 -9.31
N PHE A 23 -7.72 -7.97 -10.12
CA PHE A 23 -6.89 -7.16 -11.00
C PHE A 23 -7.05 -5.68 -10.63
N VAL A 24 -5.95 -5.05 -10.22
CA VAL A 24 -5.96 -3.63 -9.82
C VAL A 24 -5.61 -2.76 -11.02
N HIS A 25 -6.64 -2.12 -11.57
CA HIS A 25 -6.52 -1.23 -12.70
C HIS A 25 -6.32 0.23 -12.26
N ARG A 26 -5.41 0.96 -12.91
CA ARG A 26 -5.00 2.33 -12.56
C ARG A 26 -4.89 3.23 -13.79
N ASP A 27 -5.56 2.87 -14.87
CA ASP A 27 -5.51 3.58 -16.14
C ASP A 27 -6.88 4.13 -16.52
N TYR A 28 -6.95 4.85 -17.63
CA TYR A 28 -8.16 5.51 -18.12
C TYR A 28 -9.14 4.55 -18.79
N ASP A 29 -8.62 3.51 -19.44
CA ASP A 29 -9.42 2.63 -20.31
C ASP A 29 -9.78 1.31 -19.64
N LEU A 30 -11.06 0.96 -19.72
CA LEU A 30 -11.54 -0.30 -19.18
C LEU A 30 -10.80 -1.47 -19.86
N PRO A 31 -10.17 -2.39 -19.09
CA PRO A 31 -9.45 -3.51 -19.68
C PRO A 31 -10.33 -4.36 -20.59
N ALA A 32 -9.81 -4.74 -21.76
CA ALA A 32 -10.56 -5.47 -22.79
C ALA A 32 -11.07 -6.85 -22.36
N PHE A 33 -10.53 -7.43 -21.28
CA PHE A 33 -11.00 -8.71 -20.75
C PHE A 33 -12.28 -8.60 -19.90
N VAL A 34 -12.74 -7.37 -19.58
CA VAL A 34 -13.93 -7.16 -18.74
C VAL A 34 -15.17 -7.63 -19.48
N ASP A 35 -15.87 -8.61 -18.89
CA ASP A 35 -17.06 -9.25 -19.45
C ASP A 35 -18.21 -9.31 -18.41
N ASN A 36 -19.31 -9.96 -18.78
CA ASN A 36 -20.48 -10.16 -17.91
C ASN A 36 -20.22 -11.05 -16.66
N ARG A 37 -19.05 -11.70 -16.57
CA ARG A 37 -18.60 -12.48 -15.39
C ARG A 37 -17.63 -11.69 -14.52
N THR A 38 -17.32 -10.46 -14.90
CA THR A 38 -16.40 -9.59 -14.18
C THR A 38 -17.19 -8.66 -13.25
N LEU A 39 -16.72 -8.49 -12.01
CA LEU A 39 -17.16 -7.42 -11.12
C LEU A 39 -16.15 -6.28 -11.18
N VAL A 40 -16.60 -5.12 -11.66
CA VAL A 40 -15.83 -3.87 -11.64
C VAL A 40 -16.17 -3.10 -10.37
N VAL A 41 -15.16 -2.83 -9.54
CA VAL A 41 -15.30 -1.99 -8.34
C VAL A 41 -14.68 -0.62 -8.62
N GLY A 42 -15.51 0.42 -8.75
CA GLY A 42 -15.07 1.80 -8.81
C GLY A 42 -14.60 2.26 -7.43
N SER A 43 -13.28 2.32 -7.20
CA SER A 43 -12.69 2.70 -5.91
C SER A 43 -12.01 4.06 -5.99
N SER A 44 -12.62 5.08 -5.39
CA SER A 44 -12.03 6.41 -5.26
C SER A 44 -12.52 7.07 -4.00
N TYR A 45 -11.61 7.38 -3.07
CA TYR A 45 -11.97 8.05 -1.82
C TYR A 45 -12.64 9.39 -2.12
N SER A 46 -12.01 10.27 -2.92
CA SER A 46 -12.60 11.57 -3.28
C SER A 46 -13.81 11.47 -4.22
N GLY A 47 -14.01 10.32 -4.87
CA GLY A 47 -15.00 10.11 -5.91
C GLY A 47 -14.76 10.92 -7.19
N ASN A 48 -13.58 11.54 -7.32
CA ASN A 48 -13.27 12.47 -8.41
C ASN A 48 -11.95 12.13 -9.12
N THR A 49 -11.39 10.95 -8.87
CA THR A 49 -10.20 10.47 -9.59
C THR A 49 -10.52 10.27 -11.07
N GLU A 50 -9.78 10.93 -11.95
CA GLU A 50 -10.09 11.01 -13.38
C GLU A 50 -10.05 9.65 -14.06
N GLU A 51 -9.00 8.88 -13.80
CA GLU A 51 -8.78 7.53 -14.32
C GLU A 51 -9.93 6.61 -13.90
N THR A 52 -10.33 6.67 -12.62
CA THR A 52 -11.44 5.88 -12.09
C THR A 52 -12.77 6.27 -12.72
N LEU A 53 -13.04 7.56 -12.90
CA LEU A 53 -14.26 8.03 -13.55
C LEU A 53 -14.34 7.61 -15.02
N SER A 54 -13.22 7.70 -15.75
CA SER A 54 -13.12 7.26 -17.14
C SER A 54 -13.42 5.77 -17.27
N ALA A 55 -12.65 4.92 -16.59
CA ALA A 55 -12.81 3.48 -16.69
C ALA A 55 -14.18 3.01 -16.18
N PHE A 56 -14.71 3.61 -15.11
CA PHE A 56 -16.03 3.27 -14.58
C PHE A 56 -17.16 3.69 -15.53
N SER A 57 -17.05 4.85 -16.19
CA SER A 57 -18.04 5.29 -17.20
C SER A 57 -18.07 4.35 -18.41
N GLN A 58 -16.92 3.78 -18.78
CA GLN A 58 -16.86 2.72 -19.79
C GLN A 58 -17.50 1.43 -19.25
N ALA A 59 -17.26 1.05 -18.00
CA ALA A 59 -17.87 -0.11 -17.36
C ALA A 59 -19.41 -0.03 -17.33
N LEU A 60 -19.98 1.16 -17.10
CA LEU A 60 -21.43 1.40 -17.15
C LEU A 60 -22.06 1.06 -18.51
N LYS A 61 -21.29 1.08 -19.61
CA LYS A 61 -21.75 0.73 -20.96
C LYS A 61 -21.60 -0.76 -21.30
N SER A 62 -21.11 -1.57 -20.36
CA SER A 62 -20.88 -3.01 -20.54
C SER A 62 -21.82 -3.85 -19.66
N ASP A 63 -21.91 -5.15 -19.92
CA ASP A 63 -22.76 -6.08 -19.14
C ASP A 63 -22.11 -6.59 -17.84
N CYS A 64 -20.93 -6.07 -17.46
CA CYS A 64 -20.24 -6.50 -16.24
C CYS A 64 -21.06 -6.18 -14.97
N LYS A 65 -20.75 -6.83 -13.86
CA LYS A 65 -21.28 -6.42 -12.55
C LYS A 65 -20.51 -5.19 -12.06
N LYS A 66 -21.18 -4.30 -11.34
CA LYS A 66 -20.56 -3.06 -10.83
C LYS A 66 -20.83 -2.88 -9.34
N LEU A 67 -19.87 -2.26 -8.67
CA LEU A 67 -19.97 -1.76 -7.30
C LEU A 67 -19.13 -0.48 -7.21
N VAL A 68 -19.51 0.45 -6.34
CA VAL A 68 -18.69 1.62 -6.03
C VAL A 68 -18.29 1.65 -4.57
N LEU A 69 -17.05 2.07 -4.31
CA LEU A 69 -16.48 2.31 -3.00
C LEU A 69 -15.92 3.75 -2.96
N THR A 70 -16.59 4.65 -2.25
CA THR A 70 -16.25 6.09 -2.26
C THR A 70 -16.78 6.83 -1.04
N SER A 71 -16.23 7.99 -0.70
CA SER A 71 -16.86 8.91 0.26
C SER A 71 -17.85 9.90 -0.41
N GLY A 72 -17.89 9.96 -1.75
CA GLY A 72 -18.84 10.82 -2.47
C GLY A 72 -18.42 11.15 -3.90
N GLY A 73 -18.49 12.43 -4.26
CA GLY A 73 -18.02 12.94 -5.55
C GLY A 73 -18.82 12.48 -6.76
N LYS A 74 -18.26 12.73 -7.95
CA LYS A 74 -18.88 12.36 -9.24
C LYS A 74 -19.12 10.86 -9.36
N LEU A 75 -18.23 10.04 -8.79
CA LEU A 75 -18.34 8.58 -8.85
C LEU A 75 -19.60 8.08 -8.13
N LYS A 76 -19.94 8.66 -6.97
CA LYS A 76 -21.18 8.36 -6.26
C LYS A 76 -22.40 8.72 -7.11
N LEU A 77 -22.42 9.93 -7.68
CA LEU A 77 -23.54 10.40 -8.53
C LEU A 77 -23.73 9.49 -9.75
N LEU A 78 -22.64 9.13 -10.45
CA LEU A 78 -22.70 8.20 -11.58
C LEU A 78 -23.25 6.83 -11.18
N ALA A 79 -22.89 6.34 -9.99
CA ALA A 79 -23.39 5.06 -9.49
C ALA A 79 -24.88 5.14 -9.16
N GLU A 80 -25.32 6.19 -8.48
CA GLU A 80 -26.73 6.41 -8.11
C GLU A 80 -27.62 6.54 -9.35
N ASP A 81 -27.23 7.36 -10.32
CA ASP A 81 -27.95 7.54 -11.60
C ASP A 81 -28.10 6.22 -12.36
N ALA A 82 -27.08 5.35 -12.30
CA ALA A 82 -27.06 4.04 -12.94
C ALA A 82 -27.62 2.90 -12.06
N ASN A 83 -28.17 3.19 -10.87
CA ASN A 83 -28.63 2.21 -9.89
C ASN A 83 -27.57 1.16 -9.50
N VAL A 84 -26.30 1.53 -9.51
CA VAL A 84 -25.18 0.71 -9.05
C VAL A 84 -25.04 0.83 -7.53
N PRO A 85 -24.89 -0.29 -6.78
CA PRO A 85 -24.67 -0.24 -5.34
C PRO A 85 -23.42 0.57 -4.95
N VAL A 86 -23.54 1.33 -3.86
CA VAL A 86 -22.45 2.16 -3.31
C VAL A 86 -22.16 1.74 -1.88
N PHE A 87 -20.91 1.39 -1.60
CA PHE A 87 -20.38 1.37 -0.25
C PHE A 87 -19.84 2.77 0.07
N LEU A 88 -20.54 3.49 0.97
CA LEU A 88 -20.15 4.83 1.38
C LEU A 88 -19.09 4.77 2.48
N ILE A 89 -17.96 5.43 2.25
CA ILE A 89 -16.92 5.65 3.25
C ILE A 89 -17.27 6.93 4.02
N ASP A 90 -17.91 6.79 5.18
CA ASP A 90 -18.34 7.90 6.02
C ASP A 90 -17.30 8.25 7.09
N VAL A 91 -16.09 8.58 6.64
CA VAL A 91 -15.02 9.09 7.50
C VAL A 91 -14.29 10.20 6.75
N VAL A 92 -13.96 11.30 7.44
CA VAL A 92 -13.26 12.45 6.86
C VAL A 92 -11.80 12.43 7.31
N VAL A 93 -10.93 11.85 6.48
CA VAL A 93 -9.48 11.76 6.71
C VAL A 93 -8.75 11.85 5.38
N PRO A 94 -7.44 12.15 5.35
CA PRO A 94 -6.66 12.00 4.13
C PRO A 94 -6.81 10.58 3.55
N PRO A 95 -6.96 10.38 2.23
CA PRO A 95 -7.22 9.07 1.62
C PRO A 95 -6.24 7.96 2.06
N ARG A 96 -4.98 8.33 2.28
CA ARG A 96 -3.91 7.41 2.72
C ARG A 96 -4.10 6.86 4.14
N ALA A 97 -4.84 7.58 5.00
CA ALA A 97 -5.22 7.14 6.34
C ALA A 97 -6.54 6.33 6.35
N ALA A 98 -7.29 6.30 5.24
CA ALA A 98 -8.55 5.57 5.12
C ALA A 98 -8.38 4.10 4.67
N LEU A 99 -7.18 3.51 4.82
CA LEU A 99 -6.86 2.19 4.25
C LEU A 99 -7.87 1.12 4.65
N ALA A 100 -8.21 1.02 5.94
CA ALA A 100 -9.13 0.00 6.45
C ALA A 100 -10.49 0.06 5.73
N TYR A 101 -11.00 1.26 5.44
CA TYR A 101 -12.25 1.48 4.71
C TYR A 101 -12.14 1.17 3.22
N SER A 102 -10.93 1.21 2.64
CA SER A 102 -10.71 0.80 1.25
C SER A 102 -10.44 -0.69 1.08
N PHE A 103 -10.07 -1.39 2.17
CA PHE A 103 -9.59 -2.77 2.14
C PHE A 103 -10.58 -3.75 2.76
N LEU A 104 -10.97 -3.56 4.02
CA LEU A 104 -11.82 -4.50 4.75
C LEU A 104 -13.21 -4.68 4.10
N PRO A 105 -13.86 -3.66 3.51
CA PRO A 105 -15.09 -3.87 2.77
C PRO A 105 -14.93 -4.81 1.57
N LEU A 106 -13.78 -4.81 0.90
CA LEU A 106 -13.52 -5.73 -0.20
C LEU A 106 -13.33 -7.18 0.30
N VAL A 107 -12.68 -7.35 1.46
CA VAL A 107 -12.58 -8.66 2.13
C VAL A 107 -13.98 -9.16 2.49
N ALA A 108 -14.78 -8.33 3.15
CA ALA A 108 -16.15 -8.66 3.53
C ALA A 108 -17.02 -8.99 2.31
N LEU A 109 -16.86 -8.26 1.20
CA LEU A 109 -17.56 -8.52 -0.06
C LEU A 109 -17.24 -9.93 -0.58
N LEU A 110 -15.95 -10.28 -0.69
CA LEU A 110 -15.57 -11.62 -1.17
C LEU A 110 -16.05 -12.73 -0.24
N GLN A 111 -16.04 -12.49 1.07
CA GLN A 111 -16.59 -13.42 2.06
C GLN A 111 -18.09 -13.62 1.86
N LYS A 112 -18.86 -12.54 1.71
CA LYS A 112 -20.31 -12.60 1.46
C LYS A 112 -20.67 -13.26 0.14
N MET A 113 -19.81 -13.14 -0.86
CA MET A 113 -19.95 -13.84 -2.13
C MET A 113 -19.51 -15.31 -2.08
N GLY A 114 -18.97 -15.79 -0.95
CA GLY A 114 -18.55 -17.17 -0.75
C GLY A 114 -17.21 -17.52 -1.42
N PHE A 115 -16.40 -16.52 -1.78
CA PHE A 115 -15.10 -16.75 -2.42
C PHE A 115 -13.96 -16.98 -1.43
N ILE A 116 -14.10 -16.46 -0.20
CA ILE A 116 -13.13 -16.66 0.88
C ILE A 116 -13.88 -17.13 2.14
N PRO A 117 -13.22 -17.90 3.03
CA PRO A 117 -13.81 -18.29 4.30
C PRO A 117 -14.10 -17.08 5.19
N ASP A 118 -14.85 -17.30 6.27
CA ASP A 118 -15.07 -16.26 7.27
C ASP A 118 -13.74 -15.82 7.89
N LYS A 119 -13.42 -14.53 7.73
CA LYS A 119 -12.20 -13.89 8.24
C LYS A 119 -12.43 -13.11 9.54
N THR A 120 -13.63 -13.16 10.15
CA THR A 120 -13.97 -12.37 11.33
C THR A 120 -12.96 -12.51 12.46
N THR A 121 -12.63 -13.74 12.88
CA THR A 121 -11.65 -13.98 13.95
C THR A 121 -10.24 -13.49 13.58
N GLU A 122 -9.85 -13.62 12.31
CA GLU A 122 -8.56 -13.10 11.82
C GLU A 122 -8.53 -11.57 11.86
N VAL A 123 -9.60 -10.91 11.46
CA VAL A 123 -9.74 -9.45 11.54
C VAL A 123 -9.70 -8.98 12.99
N GLU A 124 -10.42 -9.64 13.90
CA GLU A 124 -10.38 -9.29 15.33
C GLU A 124 -8.98 -9.47 15.95
N ALA A 125 -8.26 -10.54 15.58
CA ALA A 125 -6.89 -10.76 16.03
C ALA A 125 -5.96 -9.67 15.51
N MET A 126 -6.06 -9.34 14.22
CA MET A 126 -5.32 -8.23 13.62
C MET A 126 -5.63 -6.89 14.31
N ILE A 127 -6.90 -6.59 14.66
CA ILE A 127 -7.25 -5.37 15.38
C ILE A 127 -6.52 -5.30 16.73
N ARG A 128 -6.55 -6.39 17.51
CA ARG A 128 -5.84 -6.44 18.81
C ARG A 128 -4.34 -6.21 18.65
N ASP A 129 -3.70 -6.88 17.69
CA ASP A 129 -2.27 -6.70 17.41
C ASP A 129 -1.95 -5.24 17.04
N LEU A 130 -2.83 -4.57 16.28
CA LEU A 130 -2.66 -3.16 15.91
C LEU A 130 -2.90 -2.18 17.07
N GLU A 131 -3.80 -2.50 18.00
CA GLU A 131 -4.01 -1.72 19.22
C GLU A 131 -2.78 -1.75 20.13
N ASP A 132 -2.15 -2.92 20.26
CA ASP A 132 -0.85 -3.06 20.95
C ASP A 132 0.22 -2.20 20.28
N PHE A 133 0.34 -2.29 18.96
CA PHE A 133 1.28 -1.48 18.20
C PHE A 133 1.02 0.02 18.35
N CYS A 134 -0.24 0.45 18.41
CA CYS A 134 -0.59 1.85 18.61
C CYS A 134 -0.02 2.37 19.94
N ARG A 135 -0.08 1.56 21.00
CA ARG A 135 0.52 1.87 22.30
C ARG A 135 2.05 1.92 22.26
N GLU A 136 2.69 1.06 21.47
CA GLU A 136 4.16 0.98 21.36
C GLU A 136 4.77 2.05 20.42
N LEU A 137 4.03 2.44 19.39
CA LEU A 137 4.52 3.34 18.35
C LEU A 137 4.03 4.79 18.54
N GLY A 138 3.17 5.03 19.53
CA GLY A 138 2.58 6.34 19.82
C GLY A 138 3.60 7.44 20.13
N GLU A 139 3.14 8.69 19.98
CA GLU A 139 3.96 9.89 20.11
C GLU A 139 4.58 10.09 21.49
N SER A 140 3.90 9.63 22.54
CA SER A 140 4.35 9.69 23.92
C SER A 140 5.43 8.65 24.26
N VAL A 141 5.63 7.63 23.41
CA VAL A 141 6.63 6.58 23.66
C VAL A 141 8.04 7.12 23.37
N PRO A 142 9.00 7.00 24.31
CA PRO A 142 10.38 7.45 24.09
C PRO A 142 11.05 6.76 22.90
N ILE A 143 12.04 7.45 22.29
CA ILE A 143 12.74 6.97 21.09
C ILE A 143 13.35 5.58 21.30
N ASP A 144 13.96 5.32 22.46
CA ASP A 144 14.63 4.06 22.76
C ASP A 144 13.68 2.85 22.80
N SER A 145 12.38 3.09 22.99
CA SER A 145 11.35 2.05 23.02
C SER A 145 10.41 2.11 21.81
N ASN A 146 10.63 3.04 20.88
CA ASN A 146 9.77 3.24 19.71
C ASN A 146 10.53 2.97 18.42
N ARG A 147 10.38 1.75 17.90
CA ARG A 147 11.05 1.32 16.67
C ARG A 147 10.70 2.16 15.43
N ALA A 148 9.50 2.78 15.39
CA ALA A 148 9.14 3.64 14.26
C ALA A 148 9.96 4.93 14.27
N LYS A 149 10.15 5.54 15.45
CA LYS A 149 11.04 6.69 15.64
C LYS A 149 12.49 6.33 15.32
N GLN A 150 12.97 5.19 15.80
CA GLN A 150 14.34 4.72 15.52
C GLN A 150 14.58 4.52 14.02
N LEU A 151 13.64 3.89 13.31
CA LEU A 151 13.75 3.69 11.88
C LEU A 151 13.66 5.03 11.13
N ALA A 152 12.75 5.93 11.52
CA ALA A 152 12.68 7.27 10.94
C ALA A 152 14.02 8.03 11.08
N ILE A 153 14.68 7.96 12.24
CA ILE A 153 16.02 8.56 12.44
C ILE A 153 17.05 7.95 11.49
N LYS A 154 17.04 6.63 11.28
CA LYS A 154 17.95 5.95 10.35
C LYS A 154 17.69 6.35 8.89
N LEU A 155 16.44 6.65 8.53
CA LEU A 155 16.04 7.08 7.19
C LEU A 155 16.24 8.59 6.93
N HIS A 156 16.32 9.40 7.99
CA HIS A 156 16.47 10.85 7.86
C HIS A 156 17.76 11.24 7.12
N GLY A 157 17.62 12.10 6.11
CA GLY A 157 18.71 12.52 5.22
C GLY A 157 19.16 11.46 4.20
N ARG A 158 18.44 10.34 4.07
CA ARG A 158 18.78 9.23 3.15
C ARG A 158 17.65 8.92 2.17
N ILE A 159 18.03 8.37 1.02
CA ILE A 159 17.09 7.77 0.06
C ILE A 159 16.68 6.40 0.61
N ALA A 160 15.39 6.26 0.91
CA ALA A 160 14.83 5.01 1.38
C ALA A 160 14.49 4.10 0.19
N VAL A 161 14.93 2.84 0.25
CA VAL A 161 14.54 1.81 -0.73
C VAL A 161 13.92 0.63 0.02
N ILE A 162 12.65 0.36 -0.25
CA ILE A 162 11.87 -0.63 0.49
C ILE A 162 11.79 -1.92 -0.31
N TYR A 163 12.31 -3.02 0.24
CA TYR A 163 12.25 -4.33 -0.39
C TYR A 163 11.09 -5.15 0.15
N GLY A 164 10.29 -5.70 -0.75
CA GLY A 164 9.16 -6.58 -0.43
C GLY A 164 9.23 -7.90 -1.19
N ALA A 165 8.47 -8.89 -0.73
CA ALA A 165 8.36 -10.18 -1.38
C ALA A 165 7.02 -10.84 -1.08
N GLY A 166 6.51 -11.65 -2.00
CA GLY A 166 5.28 -12.42 -1.80
C GLY A 166 4.14 -11.52 -1.30
N ILE A 167 3.53 -11.92 -0.17
CA ILE A 167 2.44 -11.16 0.48
C ILE A 167 2.84 -9.71 0.81
N LEU A 168 4.12 -9.43 1.07
CA LEU A 168 4.63 -8.11 1.46
C LEU A 168 4.95 -7.19 0.29
N SER A 169 4.75 -7.63 -0.95
CA SER A 169 5.12 -6.85 -2.15
C SER A 169 4.39 -5.51 -2.20
N GLU A 170 3.08 -5.53 -1.96
CA GLU A 170 2.26 -4.32 -1.99
C GLU A 170 2.41 -3.48 -0.71
N VAL A 171 2.88 -4.09 0.38
CA VAL A 171 3.30 -3.36 1.59
C VAL A 171 4.54 -2.52 1.29
N ALA A 172 5.53 -3.04 0.58
CA ALA A 172 6.72 -2.26 0.17
C ALA A 172 6.36 -1.08 -0.74
N ARG A 173 5.47 -1.30 -1.73
CA ARG A 173 4.92 -0.22 -2.57
C ARG A 173 4.21 0.84 -1.73
N ARG A 174 3.43 0.42 -0.72
CA ARG A 174 2.75 1.34 0.19
C ARG A 174 3.75 2.17 0.97
N TRP A 175 4.76 1.56 1.60
CA TRP A 175 5.79 2.29 2.37
C TRP A 175 6.44 3.38 1.53
N LYS A 176 6.88 3.03 0.31
CA LYS A 176 7.40 3.99 -0.67
C LYS A 176 6.44 5.16 -0.88
N THR A 177 5.16 4.88 -1.06
CA THR A 177 4.13 5.91 -1.27
C THR A 177 3.91 6.78 -0.03
N GLN A 178 3.89 6.19 1.17
CA GLN A 178 3.72 6.95 2.42
C GLN A 178 4.92 7.85 2.71
N LEU A 179 6.14 7.40 2.47
CA LEU A 179 7.34 8.24 2.61
C LEU A 179 7.29 9.44 1.66
N ASN A 180 6.89 9.21 0.41
CA ASN A 180 6.71 10.28 -0.58
C ASN A 180 5.62 11.28 -0.15
N GLU A 181 4.44 10.81 0.26
CA GLU A 181 3.28 11.67 0.55
C GLU A 181 3.33 12.33 1.94
N ASN A 182 3.73 11.60 2.99
CA ASN A 182 3.76 12.13 4.36
C ASN A 182 5.04 12.90 4.63
N SER A 183 6.20 12.33 4.32
CA SER A 183 7.50 12.91 4.69
C SER A 183 8.12 13.79 3.61
N LYS A 184 7.50 13.85 2.41
CA LYS A 184 7.96 14.65 1.26
C LYS A 184 9.37 14.28 0.83
N THR A 185 9.78 13.05 1.16
CA THR A 185 11.10 12.50 0.81
C THR A 185 10.97 11.55 -0.37
N TRP A 186 12.02 11.46 -1.17
CA TRP A 186 12.02 10.54 -2.29
C TRP A 186 12.35 9.12 -1.81
N ALA A 187 11.43 8.19 -2.04
CA ALA A 187 11.60 6.78 -1.75
C ALA A 187 11.30 5.91 -2.98
N PHE A 188 11.86 4.72 -2.96
CA PHE A 188 11.70 3.68 -3.98
C PHE A 188 11.32 2.35 -3.33
N HIS A 189 10.90 1.39 -4.17
CA HIS A 189 10.68 0.02 -3.74
C HIS A 189 11.14 -0.93 -4.83
N GLU A 190 11.58 -2.11 -4.41
CA GLU A 190 11.99 -3.22 -5.28
C GLU A 190 11.40 -4.52 -4.72
N LEU A 191 11.16 -5.50 -5.60
CA LEU A 191 10.46 -6.72 -5.24
C LEU A 191 11.29 -7.97 -5.50
N PHE A 192 11.33 -8.89 -4.55
CA PHE A 192 11.87 -10.24 -4.78
C PHE A 192 10.88 -11.09 -5.58
N PRO A 193 11.37 -12.01 -6.46
CA PRO A 193 12.78 -12.27 -6.76
C PRO A 193 13.39 -11.32 -7.80
N GLU A 194 12.60 -10.49 -8.47
CA GLU A 194 13.01 -9.67 -9.62
C GLU A 194 14.21 -8.76 -9.31
N LEU A 195 14.26 -8.16 -8.13
CA LEU A 195 15.39 -7.33 -7.71
C LEU A 195 16.73 -8.09 -7.72
N ASN A 196 16.72 -9.42 -7.55
CA ASN A 196 17.94 -10.23 -7.65
C ASN A 196 18.35 -10.54 -9.10
N HIS A 197 17.48 -10.27 -10.07
CA HIS A 197 17.75 -10.42 -11.49
C HIS A 197 18.25 -9.12 -12.12
N ASN A 198 18.02 -7.97 -11.47
CA ASN A 198 18.42 -6.66 -11.98
C ASN A 198 19.09 -5.76 -10.91
N ALA A 199 18.38 -5.32 -9.87
CA ALA A 199 18.80 -4.25 -8.97
C ALA A 199 20.11 -4.58 -8.25
N VAL A 200 20.34 -5.84 -7.89
CA VAL A 200 21.57 -6.29 -7.21
C VAL A 200 22.85 -6.01 -8.01
N VAL A 201 22.79 -5.96 -9.35
CA VAL A 201 23.98 -5.60 -10.16
C VAL A 201 24.24 -4.09 -10.12
N GLY A 202 23.22 -3.28 -9.84
CA GLY A 202 23.30 -1.83 -9.76
C GLY A 202 23.95 -1.29 -8.49
N TYR A 203 24.16 -2.11 -7.46
CA TYR A 203 24.73 -1.64 -6.18
C TYR A 203 26.18 -1.14 -6.27
N GLN A 204 26.87 -1.39 -7.38
CA GLN A 204 28.27 -1.05 -7.52
C GLN A 204 28.52 0.44 -7.75
N PHE A 205 27.62 1.14 -8.43
CA PHE A 205 27.82 2.54 -8.84
C PHE A 205 26.50 3.33 -8.84
N PRO A 206 26.57 4.66 -8.66
CA PRO A 206 27.74 5.43 -8.22
C PRO A 206 28.05 5.19 -6.73
N GLN A 207 29.33 4.99 -6.38
CA GLN A 207 29.75 4.53 -5.05
C GLN A 207 29.45 5.56 -3.95
N GLU A 208 29.51 6.84 -4.28
CA GLU A 208 29.24 7.96 -3.38
C GLU A 208 27.79 8.01 -2.86
N LEU A 209 26.86 7.30 -3.51
CA LEU A 209 25.47 7.20 -3.05
C LEU A 209 25.26 6.10 -2.00
N ALA A 210 26.15 5.11 -1.87
CA ALA A 210 25.99 4.03 -0.89
C ALA A 210 25.71 4.52 0.55
N PRO A 211 26.43 5.50 1.12
CA PRO A 211 26.12 6.02 2.46
C PRO A 211 24.85 6.89 2.53
N ARG A 212 24.34 7.33 1.38
CA ARG A 212 23.10 8.13 1.26
C ARG A 212 21.85 7.28 1.03
N ILE A 213 22.02 5.97 0.83
CA ILE A 213 20.92 5.02 0.63
C ILE A 213 20.71 4.21 1.91
N TYR A 214 19.45 3.96 2.24
CA TYR A 214 19.07 3.06 3.32
C TYR A 214 18.03 2.06 2.81
N VAL A 215 18.36 0.77 2.87
CA VAL A 215 17.47 -0.30 2.41
C VAL A 215 16.70 -0.90 3.58
N VAL A 216 15.38 -0.95 3.47
CA VAL A 216 14.52 -1.62 4.46
C VAL A 216 13.94 -2.88 3.83
N LEU A 217 14.30 -4.04 4.35
CA LEU A 217 13.78 -5.32 3.89
C LEU A 217 12.60 -5.74 4.75
N LEU A 218 11.39 -5.72 4.20
CA LEU A 218 10.19 -6.18 4.89
C LEU A 218 10.18 -7.71 4.92
N HIS A 219 10.06 -8.29 6.11
CA HIS A 219 10.18 -9.72 6.32
C HIS A 219 8.95 -10.29 7.04
N SER A 220 8.53 -11.49 6.60
CA SER A 220 7.50 -12.29 7.22
C SER A 220 7.96 -13.74 7.25
N SER A 221 7.69 -14.46 8.33
CA SER A 221 7.96 -15.90 8.42
C SER A 221 7.12 -16.74 7.46
N LEU A 222 6.09 -16.15 6.84
CA LEU A 222 5.24 -16.80 5.82
C LEU A 222 5.84 -16.73 4.41
N LEU A 223 6.99 -16.07 4.23
CA LEU A 223 7.65 -16.00 2.93
C LEU A 223 8.23 -17.36 2.53
N HIS A 224 8.22 -17.63 1.22
CA HIS A 224 8.76 -18.87 0.68
C HIS A 224 10.23 -19.08 1.10
N PRO A 225 10.67 -20.29 1.52
CA PRO A 225 12.03 -20.50 2.04
C PRO A 225 13.15 -20.06 1.08
N ARG A 226 12.97 -20.23 -0.23
CA ARG A 226 13.93 -19.73 -1.24
C ARG A 226 14.06 -18.21 -1.28
N ILE A 227 13.01 -17.47 -0.92
CA ILE A 227 13.05 -16.02 -0.77
C ILE A 227 13.87 -15.65 0.47
N LEU A 228 13.75 -16.39 1.58
CA LEU A 228 14.56 -16.13 2.79
C LEU A 228 16.07 -16.29 2.53
N ILE A 229 16.46 -17.29 1.74
CA ILE A 229 17.86 -17.44 1.29
C ILE A 229 18.31 -16.23 0.46
N ARG A 230 17.43 -15.73 -0.43
CA ARG A 230 17.70 -14.54 -1.24
C ARG A 230 17.84 -13.28 -0.39
N TYR A 231 17.07 -13.14 0.69
CA TYR A 231 17.21 -12.03 1.63
C TYR A 231 18.62 -12.02 2.23
N GLN A 232 19.09 -13.17 2.74
CA GLN A 232 20.42 -13.31 3.32
C GLN A 232 21.52 -12.92 2.33
N ALA A 233 21.52 -13.51 1.13
CA ALA A 233 22.49 -13.18 0.09
C ALA A 233 22.44 -11.70 -0.33
N THR A 234 21.24 -11.10 -0.36
CA THR A 234 21.08 -9.68 -0.70
C THR A 234 21.65 -8.77 0.39
N CYS A 235 21.44 -9.09 1.67
CA CYS A 235 22.04 -8.37 2.79
C CYS A 235 23.58 -8.43 2.75
N GLU A 236 24.15 -9.59 2.41
CA GLU A 236 25.60 -9.73 2.21
C GLU A 236 26.12 -8.83 1.09
N LEU A 237 25.43 -8.80 -0.05
CA LEU A 237 25.78 -7.93 -1.18
C LEU A 237 25.68 -6.45 -0.80
N LEU A 238 24.62 -6.02 -0.11
CA LEU A 238 24.46 -4.65 0.38
C LEU A 238 25.60 -4.27 1.33
N LYS A 239 25.96 -5.17 2.26
CA LYS A 239 27.08 -4.98 3.20
C LYS A 239 28.41 -4.85 2.47
N GLN A 240 28.68 -5.69 1.48
CA GLN A 240 29.91 -5.62 0.66
C GLN A 240 30.02 -4.31 -0.11
N ARG A 241 28.89 -3.67 -0.45
CA ARG A 241 28.84 -2.37 -1.13
C ARG A 241 28.70 -1.17 -0.20
N GLY A 242 28.74 -1.39 1.12
CA GLY A 242 28.63 -0.30 2.10
C GLY A 242 27.24 0.35 2.17
N VAL A 243 26.21 -0.31 1.65
CA VAL A 243 24.83 0.17 1.70
C VAL A 243 24.21 -0.23 3.04
N SER A 244 23.79 0.78 3.81
CA SER A 244 23.12 0.55 5.08
C SER A 244 21.76 -0.10 4.87
N HIS A 245 21.44 -1.10 5.69
CA HIS A 245 20.18 -1.82 5.57
C HIS A 245 19.73 -2.41 6.90
N GLU A 246 18.44 -2.71 6.99
CA GLU A 246 17.83 -3.38 8.13
C GLU A 246 16.67 -4.27 7.68
N ILE A 247 16.50 -5.41 8.35
CA ILE A 247 15.34 -6.28 8.17
C ILE A 247 14.27 -5.87 9.18
N VAL A 248 13.06 -5.60 8.71
CA VAL A 248 11.91 -5.26 9.55
C VAL A 248 10.93 -6.42 9.54
N ASN A 249 10.78 -7.06 10.70
CA ASN A 249 9.93 -8.23 10.88
C ASN A 249 8.46 -7.85 11.10
N SER A 250 7.56 -8.53 10.39
CA SER A 250 6.13 -8.52 10.70
C SER A 250 5.86 -9.11 12.08
N HIS A 251 4.70 -8.78 12.66
CA HIS A 251 4.21 -9.40 13.89
C HIS A 251 2.83 -10.02 13.68
N GLY A 252 2.43 -10.85 14.65
CA GLY A 252 1.20 -11.63 14.62
C GLY A 252 1.46 -13.08 14.25
N GLN A 253 0.39 -13.87 14.22
CA GLN A 253 0.42 -15.31 13.90
C GLN A 253 -0.28 -15.64 12.58
N ILE A 254 -1.06 -14.70 12.05
CA ILE A 254 -1.91 -14.87 10.88
C ILE A 254 -1.48 -13.92 9.76
N GLU A 255 -1.71 -14.31 8.52
CA GLU A 255 -1.30 -13.56 7.34
C GLU A 255 -1.76 -12.09 7.37
N LEU A 256 -3.00 -11.85 7.80
CA LEU A 256 -3.56 -10.50 7.92
C LEU A 256 -2.80 -9.65 8.93
N SER A 257 -2.44 -10.19 10.11
CA SER A 257 -1.61 -9.49 11.09
C SER A 257 -0.21 -9.22 10.54
N HIS A 258 0.38 -10.16 9.80
CA HIS A 258 1.70 -9.96 9.20
C HIS A 258 1.72 -8.78 8.23
N LEU A 259 0.71 -8.71 7.35
CA LEU A 259 0.52 -7.61 6.41
C LEU A 259 0.32 -6.29 7.14
N MET A 260 -0.67 -6.27 8.05
CA MET A 260 -1.14 -5.03 8.63
C MET A 260 -0.20 -4.47 9.69
N SER A 261 0.54 -5.30 10.43
CA SER A 261 1.59 -4.86 11.35
C SER A 261 2.67 -4.06 10.63
N LEU A 262 3.12 -4.53 9.46
CA LEU A 262 4.12 -3.82 8.65
C LEU A 262 3.53 -2.57 7.97
N VAL A 263 2.29 -2.63 7.49
CA VAL A 263 1.59 -1.43 6.99
C VAL A 263 1.55 -0.35 8.06
N PHE A 264 1.11 -0.70 9.27
CA PHE A 264 0.94 0.23 10.38
C PHE A 264 2.27 0.82 10.84
N LEU A 265 3.33 -0.01 10.91
CA LEU A 265 4.68 0.47 11.19
C LEU A 265 5.17 1.46 10.13
N GLY A 266 4.98 1.17 8.84
CA GLY A 266 5.38 2.06 7.76
C GLY A 266 4.68 3.41 7.79
N ASP A 267 3.38 3.41 8.12
CA ASP A 267 2.59 4.63 8.29
C ASP A 267 3.19 5.50 9.43
N TRP A 268 3.48 4.91 10.60
CA TRP A 268 4.16 5.61 11.70
C TRP A 268 5.57 6.10 11.36
N VAL A 269 6.38 5.29 10.67
CA VAL A 269 7.73 5.68 10.23
C VAL A 269 7.67 6.90 9.32
N SER A 270 6.73 6.91 8.37
CA SER A 270 6.56 8.05 7.45
C SER A 270 6.07 9.31 8.17
N TYR A 271 5.22 9.17 9.19
CA TYR A 271 4.79 10.27 10.04
C TYR A 271 5.97 10.87 10.81
N TYR A 272 6.73 10.04 11.53
CA TYR A 272 7.89 10.52 12.29
C TYR A 272 8.99 11.11 11.40
N LEU A 273 9.19 10.55 10.20
CA LEU A 273 10.14 11.11 9.24
C LEU A 273 9.69 12.50 8.75
N ALA A 274 8.39 12.74 8.60
CA ALA A 274 7.86 14.07 8.28
C ALA A 274 8.20 15.08 9.40
N LEU A 275 8.05 14.68 10.66
CA LEU A 275 8.42 15.51 11.81
C LEU A 275 9.91 15.82 11.85
N LEU A 276 10.78 14.84 11.54
CA LEU A 276 12.23 15.06 11.47
C LEU A 276 12.62 16.06 10.39
N TYR A 277 11.92 16.06 9.24
CA TYR A 277 12.11 17.06 8.19
C TYR A 277 11.39 18.40 8.48
N GLY A 278 10.63 18.51 9.56
CA GLY A 278 9.86 19.71 9.88
C GLY A 278 8.74 20.02 8.88
N THR A 279 8.20 19.01 8.19
CA THR A 279 7.11 19.19 7.22
C THR A 279 5.77 18.69 7.76
N ASP A 280 4.68 19.36 7.40
CA ASP A 280 3.32 18.89 7.70
C ASP A 280 3.02 17.61 6.88
N PRO A 281 2.67 16.47 7.51
CA PRO A 281 2.34 15.23 6.81
C PRO A 281 1.02 15.29 6.03
N THR A 282 0.16 16.28 6.26
CA THR A 282 -1.22 16.36 5.75
C THR A 282 -1.35 16.82 4.29
N PRO A 283 -0.78 17.97 3.87
CA PRO A 283 -0.97 18.47 2.51
C PRO A 283 -0.21 17.64 1.46
N VAL A 284 -0.71 17.66 0.22
CA VAL A 284 -0.11 17.02 -0.96
C VAL A 284 -0.08 18.00 -2.15
N GLU A 285 0.45 19.19 -1.92
CA GLU A 285 0.42 20.35 -2.83
C GLU A 285 0.89 20.02 -4.26
N ALA A 286 1.98 19.25 -4.41
CA ALA A 286 2.48 18.85 -5.72
C ALA A 286 1.44 18.02 -6.51
N ILE A 287 0.67 17.17 -5.83
CA ILE A 287 -0.42 16.39 -6.46
C ILE A 287 -1.59 17.32 -6.80
N GLU A 288 -1.91 18.28 -5.94
CA GLU A 288 -2.97 19.26 -6.19
C GLU A 288 -2.64 20.18 -7.38
N TYR A 289 -1.38 20.58 -7.51
CA TYR A 289 -0.86 21.32 -8.66
C TYR A 289 -1.05 20.51 -9.96
N LEU A 290 -0.62 19.24 -9.99
CA LEU A 290 -0.80 18.36 -11.16
C LEU A 290 -2.28 18.21 -11.52
N LYS A 291 -3.15 17.97 -10.53
CA LYS A 291 -4.61 17.88 -10.74
C LYS A 291 -5.19 19.19 -11.28
N LYS A 292 -4.67 20.34 -10.87
CA LYS A 292 -5.10 21.64 -11.40
C LYS A 292 -4.72 21.77 -12.88
N GLN A 293 -3.47 21.48 -13.23
CA GLN A 293 -2.99 21.52 -14.62
C GLN A 293 -3.82 20.62 -15.54
N MET A 294 -4.20 19.43 -15.07
CA MET A 294 -5.00 18.51 -15.87
C MET A 294 -6.43 19.00 -16.13
N ARG A 295 -7.02 19.80 -15.23
CA ARG A 295 -8.33 20.42 -15.46
C ARG A 295 -8.29 21.60 -16.43
N GLU A 296 -7.13 22.20 -16.64
CA GLU A 296 -6.95 23.36 -17.51
C GLU A 296 -6.73 22.95 -18.98
N VAL A 297 -6.29 21.71 -19.23
CA VAL A 297 -6.17 21.12 -20.56
C VAL A 297 -7.54 20.52 -20.95
N LYS A 298 -8.21 21.13 -21.93
CA LYS A 298 -9.47 20.63 -22.53
C LYS A 298 -9.20 19.72 -23.71
#